data_AF-A0A5D3WHD4-F1
#
_entry.id   AF-A0A5D3WHD4-F1
#
_cell.length_a   1.000
_cell.length_b   1.000
_cell.length_c   1.000
_cell.angle_alpha   90.00
_cell.angle_beta   90.00
_cell.angle_gamma   90.00
#
_symmetry.space_group_name_H-M   'P 1'
#
loop_
_entity.id
_entity.type
_entity.pdbx_description
1 polymer ?
#
loop_
_entity_poly.entity_id
_entity_poly.type
_entity_poly.pdbx_seq_one_letter_code
_entity_poly.pdbx_strand_id
1 'polypeptide(L)'
;MAKKGSKDIRQQRMERRIEMAKRDDVEVVPRRAAETNDFIRLLSANDFIINRLRQRLGRRNGVPVEQAIRFLERNEELRQEMNRLNAEMCAAMGMEYRPPRGFDNPLKTEPELEVVEDKKAAKTK
;
A
#
# COMPACT_ATOMS: atom_id res chain seq x y z
N MET A 1 -12.61 -12.52 -36.82
CA MET A 1 -11.33 -13.02 -36.26
C MET A 1 -11.41 -12.99 -34.73
N ALA A 2 -11.45 -14.15 -34.07
CA ALA A 2 -11.67 -14.24 -32.62
C ALA A 2 -10.34 -14.12 -31.84
N LYS A 3 -10.32 -13.23 -30.82
CA LYS A 3 -9.17 -12.99 -29.92
C LYS A 3 -8.77 -14.27 -29.18
N LYS A 4 -7.67 -14.90 -29.61
CA LYS A 4 -7.18 -16.21 -29.16
C LYS A 4 -6.10 -16.14 -28.06
N GLY A 5 -6.15 -15.13 -27.18
CA GLY A 5 -5.02 -14.83 -26.26
C GLY A 5 -5.27 -14.96 -24.76
N SER A 6 -6.51 -15.10 -24.28
CA SER A 6 -6.80 -15.01 -22.83
C SER A 6 -7.03 -16.33 -22.10
N LYS A 7 -7.29 -17.44 -22.83
CA LYS A 7 -7.55 -18.76 -22.23
C LYS A 7 -6.28 -19.48 -21.79
N ASP A 8 -5.16 -19.24 -22.47
CA ASP A 8 -3.89 -19.95 -22.29
C ASP A 8 -3.19 -19.60 -20.96
N ILE A 9 -3.13 -18.32 -20.62
CA ILE A 9 -2.51 -17.82 -19.38
C ILE A 9 -3.20 -18.39 -18.12
N ARG A 10 -4.51 -18.62 -18.19
CA ARG A 10 -5.28 -19.16 -17.06
C ARG A 10 -4.98 -20.64 -16.84
N GLN A 11 -4.82 -21.41 -17.92
CA GLN A 11 -4.44 -22.83 -17.86
C GLN A 11 -3.01 -22.97 -17.35
N GLN A 12 -2.06 -22.20 -17.88
CA GLN A 12 -0.66 -22.21 -17.41
C GLN A 12 -0.51 -21.87 -15.91
N ARG A 13 -1.28 -20.90 -15.41
CA ARG A 13 -1.30 -20.56 -13.97
C ARG A 13 -1.90 -21.67 -13.11
N MET A 14 -2.85 -22.44 -13.65
CA MET A 14 -3.49 -23.55 -12.96
C MET A 14 -2.54 -24.75 -12.88
N GLU A 15 -1.87 -25.09 -13.97
CA GLU A 15 -0.86 -26.15 -14.05
C GLU A 15 0.31 -25.88 -13.10
N ARG A 16 0.84 -24.66 -13.08
CA ARG A 16 1.92 -24.25 -12.16
C ARG A 16 1.52 -24.39 -10.68
N ARG A 17 0.24 -24.13 -10.34
CA ARG A 17 -0.26 -24.32 -8.97
C ARG A 17 -0.37 -25.78 -8.58
N ILE A 18 -0.82 -26.63 -9.50
CA ILE A 18 -0.89 -28.08 -9.30
C ILE A 18 0.52 -28.64 -9.11
N GLU A 19 1.51 -28.14 -9.86
CA GLU A 19 2.90 -28.54 -9.72
C GLU A 19 3.50 -28.10 -8.37
N MET A 20 3.21 -26.89 -7.90
CA MET A 20 3.66 -26.41 -6.58
C MET A 20 3.01 -27.19 -5.44
N ALA A 21 1.71 -27.52 -5.54
CA ALA A 21 0.98 -28.28 -4.51
C ALA A 21 1.41 -29.75 -4.42
N LYS A 22 2.13 -30.27 -5.42
CA LYS A 22 2.74 -31.60 -5.38
C LYS A 22 4.06 -31.63 -4.61
N ARG A 23 4.63 -30.48 -4.27
CA ARG A 23 5.87 -30.43 -3.49
C ARG A 23 5.49 -30.37 -2.00
N ASP A 24 5.99 -31.32 -1.22
CA ASP A 24 5.70 -31.44 0.22
C ASP A 24 6.24 -30.26 1.06
N ASP A 25 7.11 -29.42 0.48
CA ASP A 25 7.74 -28.25 1.09
C ASP A 25 6.97 -26.93 0.86
N VAL A 26 5.87 -26.93 0.10
CA VAL A 26 5.13 -25.71 -0.25
C VAL A 26 3.64 -25.83 0.04
N GLU A 27 3.16 -25.09 1.05
CA GLU A 27 1.72 -24.88 1.24
C GLU A 27 1.17 -23.88 0.20
N VAL A 28 0.44 -24.38 -0.78
CA VAL A 28 -0.28 -23.54 -1.75
C VAL A 28 -1.62 -23.12 -1.17
N VAL A 29 -1.75 -21.88 -0.70
CA VAL A 29 -3.03 -21.30 -0.26
C VAL A 29 -3.71 -20.57 -1.43
N PRO A 30 -4.76 -21.13 -2.06
CA PRO A 30 -5.47 -20.46 -3.14
C PRO A 30 -6.47 -19.43 -2.59
N ARG A 31 -6.00 -18.36 -1.94
CA ARG A 31 -6.85 -17.18 -1.71
C ARG A 31 -6.77 -16.28 -2.94
N ARG A 32 -7.87 -16.14 -3.69
CA ARG A 32 -8.13 -14.84 -4.33
C ARG A 32 -8.05 -13.82 -3.20
N ALA A 33 -7.37 -12.70 -3.40
CA ALA A 33 -7.21 -11.66 -2.38
C ALA A 33 -8.58 -11.04 -2.03
N ALA A 34 -9.41 -11.81 -1.30
CA ALA A 34 -10.73 -11.43 -0.85
C ALA A 34 -10.60 -10.22 0.08
N GLU A 35 -9.55 -10.22 0.90
CA GLU A 35 -9.09 -9.10 1.70
C GLU A 35 -8.95 -7.83 0.87
N THR A 36 -8.33 -7.88 -0.32
CA THR A 36 -8.21 -6.70 -1.20
C THR A 36 -9.56 -6.20 -1.71
N ASN A 37 -10.50 -7.08 -2.05
CA ASN A 37 -11.83 -6.65 -2.48
C ASN A 37 -12.62 -6.00 -1.34
N ASP A 38 -12.49 -6.54 -0.12
CA ASP A 38 -13.13 -5.96 1.06
C ASP A 38 -12.49 -4.63 1.44
N PHE A 39 -11.16 -4.49 1.30
CA PHE A 39 -10.48 -3.20 1.43
C PHE A 39 -11.00 -2.15 0.44
N ILE A 40 -11.17 -2.51 -0.84
CA ILE A 40 -11.71 -1.59 -1.85
C ILE A 40 -13.13 -1.13 -1.48
N ARG A 41 -13.97 -2.04 -0.97
CA ARG A 41 -15.34 -1.73 -0.53
C ARG A 41 -15.34 -0.82 0.69
N LEU A 42 -14.50 -1.11 1.68
CA LEU A 42 -14.35 -0.30 2.89
C LEU A 42 -13.83 1.10 2.55
N LEU A 43 -12.84 1.22 1.67
CA LEU A 43 -12.31 2.51 1.22
C LEU A 43 -13.37 3.35 0.51
N SER A 44 -14.13 2.74 -0.41
CA SER A 44 -15.23 3.41 -1.10
C SER A 44 -16.31 3.91 -0.13
N ALA A 45 -16.69 3.08 0.85
CA ALA A 45 -17.67 3.47 1.86
C ALA A 45 -17.14 4.59 2.78
N ASN A 46 -15.87 4.50 3.19
CA ASN A 46 -15.21 5.48 4.03
C ASN A 46 -15.16 6.86 3.37
N ASP A 47 -14.76 6.94 2.09
CA ASP A 47 -14.70 8.19 1.34
C ASP A 47 -16.08 8.87 1.25
N PHE A 48 -17.12 8.10 0.95
CA PHE A 48 -18.50 8.59 0.94
C PHE A 48 -18.93 9.14 2.30
N ILE A 49 -18.63 8.41 3.39
CA ILE A 49 -19.00 8.81 4.75
C ILE A 49 -18.24 10.05 5.19
N ILE A 50 -16.94 10.16 4.91
CA ILE A 50 -16.13 11.34 5.26
C ILE A 50 -16.60 12.58 4.53
N ASN A 51 -16.88 12.47 3.22
CA ASN A 51 -17.43 13.58 2.47
C ASN A 51 -18.77 14.05 3.07
N ARG A 52 -19.63 13.10 3.46
CA ARG A 52 -20.91 13.41 4.12
C ARG A 52 -20.73 14.02 5.50
N LEU A 53 -19.76 13.56 6.28
CA LEU A 53 -19.40 14.10 7.59
C LEU A 53 -18.96 15.56 7.45
N ARG A 54 -18.08 15.86 6.49
CA ARG A 54 -17.61 17.22 6.17
C ARG A 54 -18.75 18.16 5.80
N GLN A 55 -19.75 17.69 5.05
CA GLN A 55 -20.93 18.50 4.69
C GLN A 55 -21.87 18.81 5.87
N ARG A 56 -21.83 17.98 6.92
CA ARG A 56 -22.67 18.09 8.12
C ARG A 56 -22.00 18.78 9.30
N LEU A 57 -20.69 19.01 9.23
CA LEU A 57 -19.93 19.77 10.23
C LEU A 57 -20.49 21.19 10.39
N GLY A 58 -20.65 21.63 11.65
CA GLY A 58 -21.13 22.97 11.97
C GLY A 58 -22.62 23.24 11.73
N ARG A 59 -23.41 22.24 11.32
CA ARG A 59 -24.87 22.39 11.20
C ARG A 59 -25.56 22.15 12.54
N ARG A 60 -26.69 22.85 12.77
CA ARG A 60 -27.48 22.81 14.02
C ARG A 60 -27.93 21.39 14.45
N ASN A 61 -28.15 20.49 13.48
CA ASN A 61 -28.49 19.06 13.72
C ASN A 61 -27.40 18.13 13.15
N GLY A 62 -26.16 18.61 13.07
CA GLY A 62 -25.01 17.90 12.54
C GLY A 62 -24.25 17.10 13.60
N VAL A 63 -23.13 16.51 13.18
CA VAL A 63 -22.20 15.86 14.11
C VAL A 63 -21.44 16.95 14.89
N PRO A 64 -21.29 16.83 16.23
CA PRO A 64 -20.48 17.74 17.01
C PRO A 64 -19.06 17.86 16.44
N VAL A 65 -18.52 19.08 16.42
CA VAL A 65 -17.23 19.36 15.76
C VAL A 65 -16.10 18.53 16.36
N GLU A 66 -16.02 18.45 17.70
CA GLU A 66 -14.99 17.67 18.39
C GLU A 66 -15.04 16.18 18.03
N GLN A 67 -16.24 15.62 17.90
CA GLN A 67 -16.40 14.22 17.53
C GLN A 67 -16.01 13.98 16.07
N ALA A 68 -16.34 14.93 15.19
CA ALA A 68 -15.93 14.86 13.79
C ALA A 68 -14.40 14.96 13.64
N ILE A 69 -13.73 15.81 14.42
CA ILE A 69 -12.26 15.90 14.45
C ILE A 69 -11.65 14.55 14.84
N ARG A 70 -12.13 13.93 15.93
CA ARG A 70 -11.64 12.60 16.35
C ARG A 70 -11.79 11.53 15.27
N PHE A 71 -12.90 11.54 14.51
CA PHE A 71 -13.07 10.60 13.40
C PHE A 71 -12.09 10.87 12.25
N LEU A 72 -11.83 12.14 11.94
CA LEU A 72 -10.90 12.51 10.87
C LEU A 72 -9.45 12.18 11.24
N GLU A 73 -9.04 12.45 12.48
CA GLU A 73 -7.71 12.10 13.01
C GLU A 73 -7.49 10.59 12.98
N ARG A 74 -8.44 9.81 13.52
CA ARG A 74 -8.34 8.35 13.49
C ARG A 74 -8.32 7.79 12.06
N ASN A 75 -9.02 8.42 11.14
CA ASN A 75 -8.97 8.02 9.74
C ASN A 75 -7.60 8.34 9.10
N GLU A 76 -6.95 9.42 9.50
CA GLU A 76 -5.58 9.71 9.09
C GLU A 76 -4.61 8.66 9.60
N GLU A 77 -4.68 8.32 10.90
CA GLU A 77 -3.86 7.29 11.53
C GLU A 77 -3.96 5.97 10.77
N LEU A 78 -5.18 5.50 10.47
CA LEU A 78 -5.39 4.27 9.72
C LEU A 78 -4.77 4.30 8.31
N ARG A 79 -4.78 5.47 7.63
CA ARG A 79 -4.12 5.62 6.33
C ARG A 79 -2.61 5.52 6.45
N GLN A 80 -2.02 6.11 7.49
CA GLN A 80 -0.58 6.04 7.75
C GLN A 80 -0.15 4.64 8.20
N GLU A 81 -0.92 3.98 9.04
CA GLU A 81 -0.68 2.58 9.44
C GLU A 81 -0.71 1.64 8.23
N MET A 82 -1.67 1.82 7.32
CA MET A 82 -1.72 1.03 6.08
C MET A 82 -0.48 1.28 5.21
N ASN A 83 -0.05 2.53 5.08
CA ASN A 83 1.17 2.90 4.35
C ASN A 83 2.42 2.24 4.99
N ARG A 84 2.51 2.24 6.31
CA ARG A 84 3.58 1.57 7.07
C ARG A 84 3.58 0.07 6.88
N LEU A 85 2.42 -0.57 7.01
CA LEU A 85 2.27 -2.01 6.79
C LEU A 85 2.74 -2.40 5.38
N ASN A 86 2.38 -1.61 4.36
CA ASN A 86 2.85 -1.85 3.00
C ASN A 86 4.37 -1.76 2.88
N ALA A 87 4.99 -0.77 3.54
CA ALA A 87 6.44 -0.63 3.57
C ALA A 87 7.11 -1.84 4.25
N GLU A 88 6.58 -2.27 5.39
CA GLU A 88 7.09 -3.43 6.15
C GLU A 88 6.95 -4.73 5.35
N MET A 89 5.82 -4.94 4.67
CA MET A 89 5.64 -6.08 3.76
C MET A 89 6.65 -6.07 2.62
N CYS A 90 6.89 -4.92 1.98
CA CYS A 90 7.91 -4.80 0.94
C CYS A 90 9.31 -5.09 1.49
N ALA A 91 9.67 -4.55 2.65
CA ALA A 91 10.96 -4.80 3.29
C ALA A 91 11.17 -6.29 3.62
N ALA A 92 10.15 -6.96 4.17
CA ALA A 92 10.18 -8.39 4.47
C ALA A 92 10.36 -9.26 3.20
N MET A 93 9.87 -8.79 2.05
CA MET A 93 10.07 -9.43 0.75
C MET A 93 11.38 -9.01 0.05
N GLY A 94 12.19 -8.13 0.64
CA GLY A 94 13.41 -7.59 0.03
C GLY A 94 13.14 -6.64 -1.16
N MET A 95 11.95 -6.06 -1.24
CA MET A 95 11.53 -5.16 -2.30
C MET A 95 11.59 -3.70 -1.85
N GLU A 96 11.97 -2.79 -2.75
CA GLU A 96 11.87 -1.36 -2.49
C GLU A 96 10.38 -0.93 -2.45
N TYR A 97 9.96 -0.31 -1.35
CA TYR A 97 8.62 0.24 -1.25
C TYR A 97 8.52 1.60 -1.95
N ARG A 98 7.66 1.65 -2.98
CA ARG A 98 7.29 2.88 -3.68
C ARG A 98 5.93 3.38 -3.17
N PRO A 99 5.88 4.41 -2.33
CA PRO A 99 4.64 4.88 -1.75
C PRO A 99 3.72 5.50 -2.81
N PRO A 100 2.39 5.42 -2.63
CA PRO A 100 1.42 6.07 -3.50
C PRO A 100 1.47 7.60 -3.37
N ARG A 101 0.91 8.32 -4.35
CA ARG A 101 0.94 9.80 -4.37
C ARG A 101 0.37 10.38 -3.07
N GLY A 102 1.11 11.31 -2.47
CA GLY A 102 0.71 11.98 -1.22
C GLY A 102 1.07 11.21 0.06
N PHE A 103 1.80 10.10 -0.07
CA PHE A 103 2.41 9.38 1.05
C PHE A 103 3.93 9.35 0.89
N ASP A 104 4.61 9.41 2.03
CA ASP A 104 6.05 9.19 2.12
C ASP A 104 6.34 7.75 2.52
N ASN A 105 7.54 7.26 2.22
CA ASN A 105 7.93 5.92 2.66
C ASN A 105 8.39 6.00 4.13
N PRO A 106 7.66 5.37 5.06
CA PRO A 106 7.96 5.49 6.49
C PRO A 106 9.23 4.75 6.93
N LEU A 107 9.77 3.87 6.08
CA LEU A 107 10.98 3.09 6.36
C LEU A 107 12.21 3.61 5.60
N LYS A 108 12.11 4.71 4.84
CA LYS A 108 13.30 5.31 4.23
C LYS A 108 14.15 5.95 5.33
N THR A 109 15.25 5.29 5.67
CA THR A 109 16.38 5.96 6.33
C THR A 109 16.95 6.95 5.32
N GLU A 110 17.08 8.23 5.71
CA GLU A 110 17.80 9.20 4.90
C GLU A 110 19.21 8.64 4.64
N PRO A 111 19.72 8.67 3.39
CA PRO A 111 21.11 8.35 3.18
C PRO A 111 21.92 9.40 3.94
N GLU A 112 22.73 8.98 4.91
CA GLU A 112 23.78 9.82 5.46
C GLU A 112 24.53 10.41 4.26
N LEU A 113 24.48 11.74 4.13
CA LEU A 113 25.25 12.44 3.11
C LEU A 113 26.72 12.09 3.36
N GLU A 114 27.26 11.15 2.58
CA GLU A 114 28.69 10.95 2.50
C GLU A 114 29.27 12.29 2.04
N VAL A 115 29.90 12.99 2.99
CA VAL A 115 30.64 14.21 2.73
C VAL A 115 31.80 13.78 1.82
N VAL A 116 31.64 13.96 0.52
CA VAL A 116 32.72 13.73 -0.44
C VAL A 116 33.77 14.80 -0.17
N GLU A 117 34.82 14.45 0.57
CA GLU A 117 35.98 15.31 0.74
C GLU A 117 36.59 15.63 -0.63
N ASP A 118 36.63 16.93 -0.95
CA ASP A 118 37.21 17.49 -2.17
C ASP A 118 38.69 17.11 -2.30
N LYS A 119 38.99 16.08 -3.11
CA LYS A 119 40.36 15.80 -3.58
C LYS A 119 40.77 16.77 -4.70
N LYS A 120 40.85 18.06 -4.41
CA LYS A 120 41.50 19.06 -5.28
C LYS A 120 42.37 20.04 -4.50
N ALA A 121 43.46 19.55 -3.91
CA ALA A 121 44.55 20.41 -3.43
C ALA A 121 45.88 19.66 -3.29
N ALA A 122 46.38 18.97 -4.32
CA ALA A 122 47.76 18.48 -4.30
C ALA A 122 48.31 18.09 -5.69
N LYS A 123 48.29 19.00 -6.67
CA LYS A 123 49.29 18.99 -7.77
C LYS A 123 49.59 20.42 -8.19
N THR A 124 50.39 21.09 -7.36
CA THR A 124 51.25 22.19 -7.78
C THR A 124 52.64 21.86 -7.28
N LYS A 125 53.49 21.42 -8.19
CA LYS A 125 54.94 21.58 -8.21
C LYS A 125 55.45 21.12 -9.56
#